data_AF-E3NR16-F1
#
_entry.id   AF-E3NR16-F1
#
_cell.length_a   1.000
_cell.length_b   1.000
_cell.length_c   1.000
_cell.angle_alpha   90.00
_cell.angle_beta   90.00
_cell.angle_gamma   90.00
#
_symmetry.space_group_name_H-M   'P 1'
#
loop_
_entity.id
_entity.type
_entity.pdbx_description
1 polymer ?
#
loop_
_entity_poly.entity_id
_entity_poly.type
_entity_poly.pdbx_seq_one_letter_code
_entity_poly.pdbx_strand_id
1 'polypeptide(L)'
;MSVTHSLRFFKSIQLIPDLRPLFREELKKMVPNLLGPHNLKPKIVNGKTVTCRKMIQYFKEYAASFDGETLPQPQSILNANAKLICIEAAHEAKVNYCRGMDRSTYGTRMMSEKKLLKAHIKHGITALNIYDKCPKIGSKEVRSLLLEKLQEDINVSFSRQNWNGYKRLNEAKRVTGCASAMLACGDSVFLGIGLGSAASGAIAGAVLTLQAGVVSLGIVAIPISLTTLFFIWAYVWTKPCFEKITNKNK
;
A
#
# COMPACT_ATOMS: atom_id res chain seq x y z
N MET A 1 2.26 18.97 20.14
CA MET A 1 3.72 18.89 20.35
C MET A 1 4.03 19.85 21.49
N SER A 2 4.39 19.28 22.64
CA SER A 2 4.01 19.79 23.96
C SER A 2 4.88 20.95 24.47
N VAL A 3 4.29 21.75 25.36
CA VAL A 3 4.80 22.95 26.07
C VAL A 3 6.23 22.78 26.65
N THR A 4 6.66 21.53 26.87
CA THR A 4 7.98 21.14 27.34
C THR A 4 9.16 21.57 26.45
N HIS A 5 8.97 21.73 25.13
CA HIS A 5 10.05 22.18 24.25
C HIS A 5 10.31 23.69 24.33
N SER A 6 9.28 24.49 24.57
CA SER A 6 9.41 25.95 24.72
C SER A 6 10.25 26.27 25.97
N LEU A 7 9.98 25.59 27.08
CA LEU A 7 10.73 25.71 28.34
C LEU A 7 12.23 25.39 28.21
N ARG A 8 12.64 24.45 27.34
CA ARG A 8 14.06 24.14 27.12
C ARG A 8 14.80 25.26 26.38
N PHE A 9 14.17 25.91 25.40
CA PHE A 9 14.77 27.01 24.64
C PHE A 9 15.02 28.25 25.53
N PHE A 10 14.06 28.58 26.41
CA PHE A 10 14.22 29.67 27.38
C PHE A 10 15.32 29.42 28.41
N LYS A 11 15.53 28.14 28.80
CA LYS A 11 16.62 27.74 29.68
C LYS A 11 18.00 27.88 29.02
N SER A 12 18.11 27.60 27.72
CA SER A 12 19.37 27.79 26.96
C SER A 12 19.74 29.26 26.75
N ILE A 13 18.77 30.15 26.53
CA ILE A 13 19.03 31.60 26.42
C ILE A 13 19.59 32.16 27.73
N GLN A 14 19.22 31.58 28.88
CA GLN A 14 19.75 31.97 30.18
C GLN A 14 21.23 31.60 30.39
N LEU A 15 21.78 30.70 29.57
CA LEU A 15 23.13 30.17 29.74
C LEU A 15 24.21 30.94 28.96
N ILE A 16 23.83 31.90 28.10
CA ILE A 16 24.79 32.68 27.29
C ILE A 16 25.19 33.93 28.11
N PRO A 17 26.38 33.97 28.73
CA PRO A 17 26.79 35.06 29.63
C PRO A 17 27.18 36.32 28.86
N ASP A 18 27.66 36.15 27.63
CA ASP A 18 28.20 37.24 26.79
C ASP A 18 27.10 38.03 26.05
N LEU A 19 25.83 37.66 26.26
CA LEU A 19 24.71 38.31 25.58
C LEU A 19 24.27 39.55 26.35
N ARG A 20 24.24 40.71 25.67
CA ARG A 20 23.76 41.97 26.26
C ARG A 20 22.40 41.79 26.93
N PRO A 21 22.20 42.24 28.18
CA PRO A 21 20.96 42.01 28.94
C PRO A 21 19.69 42.46 28.21
N LEU A 22 19.71 43.65 27.61
CA LEU A 22 18.59 44.19 26.82
C LEU A 22 18.24 43.30 25.62
N PHE A 23 19.25 42.81 24.89
CA PHE A 23 19.04 41.91 23.75
C PHE A 23 18.43 40.59 24.20
N ARG A 24 18.88 40.06 25.35
CA ARG A 24 18.32 38.84 25.95
C ARG A 24 16.84 39.02 26.30
N GLU A 25 16.46 40.14 26.89
CA GLU A 25 15.06 40.43 27.24
C GLU A 25 14.16 40.52 26.02
N GLU A 26 14.60 41.21 24.97
CA GLU A 26 13.84 41.30 23.72
C GLU A 26 13.74 39.95 23.00
N LEU A 27 14.80 39.13 23.03
CA LEU A 27 14.77 37.79 22.45
C LEU A 27 13.79 36.89 23.20
N LYS A 28 13.66 37.06 24.53
CA LYS A 28 12.66 36.34 25.33
C LYS A 28 11.23 36.70 24.94
N LYS A 29 10.97 37.94 24.52
CA LYS A 29 9.66 38.39 24.04
C LYS A 29 9.41 38.00 22.57
N MET A 30 10.45 38.05 21.73
CA MET A 30 10.35 37.76 20.30
C MET A 30 10.06 36.28 20.02
N VAL A 31 10.72 35.36 20.72
CA VAL A 31 10.58 33.91 20.45
C VAL A 31 9.14 33.39 20.63
N PRO A 32 8.42 33.67 21.73
CA PRO A 32 7.01 33.29 21.87
C PRO A 32 6.12 33.97 20.84
N ASN A 33 6.44 35.22 20.49
CA ASN A 33 5.66 35.97 19.50
C ASN A 33 5.79 35.35 18.09
N LEU A 34 6.95 34.80 17.73
CA LEU A 34 7.15 34.13 16.43
C LEU A 34 6.75 32.65 16.42
N LEU A 35 7.12 31.91 17.47
CA LEU A 35 7.04 30.44 17.51
C LEU A 35 5.96 29.93 18.49
N GLY A 36 5.17 30.82 19.07
CA GLY A 36 4.05 30.45 19.93
C GLY A 36 3.02 29.60 19.18
N PRO A 37 2.35 28.65 19.84
CA PRO A 37 1.46 27.67 19.19
C PRO A 37 0.33 28.32 18.39
N HIS A 38 -0.17 29.47 18.84
CA HIS A 38 -1.21 30.25 18.16
C HIS A 38 -0.68 31.10 16.99
N ASN A 39 0.64 31.34 16.94
CA ASN A 39 1.29 32.18 15.93
C ASN A 39 1.84 31.36 14.75
N LEU A 40 2.02 30.04 14.95
CA LEU A 40 2.44 29.12 13.89
C LEU A 40 1.34 28.92 12.85
N LYS A 41 1.54 29.51 11.66
CA LYS A 41 0.63 29.34 10.54
C LYS A 41 1.16 28.27 9.57
N PRO A 42 0.30 27.34 9.09
CA PRO A 42 0.72 26.37 8.09
C PRO A 42 1.11 27.09 6.80
N LYS A 43 2.11 26.56 6.08
CA LYS A 43 2.52 27.11 4.80
C LYS A 43 1.40 26.95 3.78
N ILE A 44 1.09 28.05 3.09
CA ILE A 44 0.11 28.08 2.01
C ILE A 44 0.84 28.31 0.69
N VAL A 45 0.53 27.51 -0.34
CA VAL A 45 0.99 27.68 -1.72
C VAL A 45 -0.23 27.55 -2.62
N ASN A 46 -0.47 28.54 -3.49
CA ASN A 46 -1.65 28.63 -4.35
C ASN A 46 -2.98 28.44 -3.61
N GLY A 47 -3.12 29.07 -2.43
CA GLY A 47 -4.32 28.98 -1.60
C GLY A 47 -4.53 27.65 -0.88
N LYS A 48 -3.65 26.65 -1.07
CA LYS A 48 -3.73 25.35 -0.40
C LYS A 48 -2.66 25.22 0.69
N THR A 49 -3.03 24.62 1.82
CA THR A 49 -2.07 24.26 2.88
C THR A 49 -1.16 23.13 2.42
N VAL A 50 0.14 23.29 2.63
CA VAL A 50 1.19 22.36 2.20
C VAL A 50 1.56 21.40 3.34
N THR A 51 1.60 20.10 3.05
CA THR A 51 2.07 19.07 4.00
C THR A 51 3.59 18.92 3.96
N CYS A 52 4.20 18.36 5.02
CA CYS A 52 5.66 18.17 5.07
C CYS A 52 6.21 17.36 3.88
N ARG A 53 5.50 16.29 3.47
CA ARG A 53 5.87 15.48 2.31
C ARG A 53 5.93 16.32 1.04
N LYS A 54 4.96 17.21 0.86
CA LYS A 54 4.85 18.08 -0.30
C LYS A 54 5.87 19.22 -0.26
N MET A 55 6.15 19.76 0.92
CA MET A 55 7.21 20.75 1.15
C MET A 55 8.57 20.26 0.63
N ILE A 56 8.91 18.98 0.86
CA ILE A 56 10.15 18.38 0.34
C ILE A 56 10.16 18.33 -1.19
N GLN A 57 9.02 18.05 -1.83
CA GLN A 57 8.93 18.05 -3.30
C GLN A 57 9.15 19.45 -3.88
N TYR A 58 8.54 20.48 -3.27
CA TYR A 58 8.79 21.87 -3.63
C TYR A 58 10.27 22.22 -3.51
N PHE A 59 10.94 21.84 -2.42
CA PHE A 59 12.38 22.09 -2.26
C PHE A 59 13.22 21.45 -3.35
N LYS A 60 12.91 20.21 -3.76
CA LYS A 60 13.66 19.54 -4.84
C LYS A 60 13.50 20.25 -6.18
N GLU A 61 12.28 20.62 -6.56
CA GLU A 61 12.04 21.32 -7.83
C GLU A 61 12.64 22.73 -7.81
N TYR A 62 12.55 23.44 -6.67
CA TYR A 62 13.22 24.74 -6.56
C TYR A 62 14.73 24.59 -6.65
N ALA A 63 15.36 23.69 -5.89
CA ALA A 63 16.81 23.46 -5.97
C ALA A 63 17.27 23.15 -7.40
N ALA A 64 16.56 22.26 -8.11
CA ALA A 64 16.83 21.97 -9.53
C ALA A 64 16.68 23.19 -10.45
N SER A 65 15.83 24.16 -10.09
CA SER A 65 15.70 25.42 -10.82
C SER A 65 16.89 26.38 -10.60
N PHE A 66 17.68 26.16 -9.54
CA PHE A 66 18.87 26.95 -9.18
C PHE A 66 20.20 26.26 -9.56
N ASP A 67 20.19 25.07 -10.17
CA ASP A 67 21.40 24.30 -10.53
C ASP A 67 22.24 24.93 -11.68
N GLY A 68 21.91 26.14 -12.14
CA GLY A 68 22.71 26.90 -13.11
C GLY A 68 23.68 27.88 -12.44
N GLU A 69 24.71 28.33 -13.16
CA GLU A 69 25.69 29.33 -12.67
C GLU A 69 25.09 30.73 -12.43
N THR A 70 23.81 30.94 -12.77
CA THR A 70 23.12 32.23 -12.64
C THR A 70 21.80 32.06 -11.91
N LEU A 71 21.42 33.10 -11.15
CA LEU A 71 20.11 33.16 -10.50
C LEU A 71 19.00 32.94 -11.55
N PRO A 72 18.07 32.00 -11.33
CA PRO A 72 17.00 31.74 -12.28
C PRO A 72 16.15 33.00 -12.44
N GLN A 73 15.85 33.36 -13.69
CA GLN A 73 14.96 34.46 -13.96
C GLN A 73 13.58 34.21 -13.33
N PRO A 74 12.83 35.25 -12.91
CA PRO A 74 11.50 35.11 -12.32
C PRO A 74 10.53 34.25 -13.15
N GLN A 75 10.70 34.25 -14.47
CA GLN A 75 9.94 33.40 -15.40
C GLN A 75 10.21 31.90 -15.20
N SER A 76 11.47 31.52 -14.92
CA SER A 76 11.85 30.12 -14.61
C SER A 76 11.17 29.64 -13.32
N ILE A 77 11.15 30.48 -12.29
CA ILE A 77 10.47 30.18 -11.01
C ILE A 77 8.96 30.02 -11.22
N LEU A 78 8.34 30.91 -12.02
CA LEU A 78 6.92 30.81 -12.36
C LEU A 78 6.60 29.51 -13.12
N ASN A 79 7.46 29.13 -14.07
CA ASN A 79 7.32 27.89 -14.84
C ASN A 79 7.50 26.64 -13.95
N ALA A 80 8.44 26.67 -13.00
CA ALA A 80 8.60 25.61 -12.01
C ALA A 80 7.34 25.47 -11.14
N ASN A 81 6.75 26.59 -10.70
CA ASN A 81 5.47 26.58 -9.97
C ASN A 81 4.34 26.00 -10.81
N ALA A 82 4.23 26.40 -12.08
CA ALA A 82 3.23 25.85 -13.00
C ALA A 82 3.38 24.34 -13.18
N LYS A 83 4.61 23.85 -13.39
CA LYS A 83 4.92 22.42 -13.48
C LYS A 83 4.47 21.66 -12.23
N LEU A 84 4.79 22.18 -11.05
CA LEU A 84 4.41 21.59 -9.76
C LEU A 84 2.88 21.50 -9.58
N ILE A 85 2.14 22.53 -9.99
CA ILE A 85 0.66 22.53 -9.96
C ILE A 85 0.10 21.44 -10.88
N CYS A 86 0.64 21.33 -12.11
CA CYS A 86 0.21 20.31 -13.06
C CYS A 86 0.51 18.88 -12.55
N ILE A 87 1.68 18.65 -11.95
CA ILE A 87 2.05 17.36 -11.34
C ILE A 87 1.08 17.00 -10.21
N GLU A 88 0.75 17.97 -9.36
CA GLU A 88 -0.22 17.78 -8.28
C GLU A 88 -1.60 17.42 -8.83
N ALA A 89 -2.08 18.14 -9.85
CA ALA A 89 -3.36 17.87 -10.48
C ALA A 89 -3.41 16.48 -11.14
N ALA A 90 -2.33 16.06 -11.82
CA ALA A 90 -2.23 14.73 -12.42
C ALA A 90 -2.27 13.63 -11.35
N HIS A 91 -1.53 13.81 -10.26
CA HIS A 91 -1.54 12.89 -9.13
C HIS A 91 -2.94 12.80 -8.48
N GLU A 92 -3.59 13.94 -8.24
CA GLU A 92 -4.95 13.99 -7.68
C GLU A 92 -5.97 13.28 -8.59
N ALA A 93 -5.87 13.50 -9.91
CA ALA A 93 -6.69 12.82 -10.90
C ALA A 93 -6.50 11.30 -10.86
N LYS A 94 -5.25 10.82 -10.84
CA LYS A 94 -4.92 9.39 -10.75
C LYS A 94 -5.45 8.74 -9.47
N VAL A 95 -5.27 9.41 -8.32
CA VAL A 95 -5.81 8.92 -7.04
C VAL A 95 -7.33 8.81 -7.06
N ASN A 96 -8.02 9.78 -7.68
CA ASN A 96 -9.47 9.72 -7.83
C ASN A 96 -9.93 8.57 -8.74
N TYR A 97 -9.22 8.34 -9.85
CA TYR A 97 -9.45 7.18 -10.72
C TYR A 97 -9.34 5.86 -9.94
N CYS A 98 -8.21 5.65 -9.25
CA CYS A 98 -7.97 4.44 -8.46
C CYS A 98 -9.07 4.23 -7.41
N ARG A 99 -9.39 5.26 -6.62
CA ARG A 99 -10.48 5.20 -5.63
C ARG A 99 -11.84 4.87 -6.26
N GLY A 100 -12.14 5.41 -7.44
CA GLY A 100 -13.36 5.11 -8.18
C GLY A 100 -13.43 3.65 -8.63
N MET A 101 -12.32 3.16 -9.19
CA MET A 101 -12.18 1.76 -9.61
C MET A 101 -12.26 0.81 -8.44
N ASP A 102 -11.51 1.05 -7.36
CA ASP A 102 -11.50 0.23 -6.14
C ASP A 102 -12.91 0.04 -5.57
N ARG A 103 -13.69 1.14 -5.48
CA ARG A 103 -15.09 1.10 -5.05
C ARG A 103 -15.97 0.29 -6.00
N SER A 104 -15.75 0.40 -7.31
CA SER A 104 -16.53 -0.34 -8.31
C SER A 104 -16.20 -1.82 -8.29
N THR A 105 -14.95 -2.17 -7.96
CA THR A 105 -14.44 -3.53 -7.87
C THR A 105 -14.35 -4.04 -6.43
N TYR A 106 -15.07 -3.46 -5.46
CA TYR A 106 -14.92 -3.85 -4.06
C TYR A 106 -15.38 -5.30 -3.77
N GLY A 107 -16.35 -5.82 -4.54
CA GLY A 107 -16.95 -7.14 -4.28
C GLY A 107 -16.03 -8.34 -4.52
N THR A 108 -16.29 -9.44 -3.82
CA THR A 108 -15.55 -10.71 -3.92
C THR A 108 -15.79 -11.46 -5.24
N ARG A 109 -16.91 -11.21 -5.91
CA ARG A 109 -17.25 -11.85 -7.19
C ARG A 109 -16.63 -11.11 -8.37
N MET A 110 -16.23 -11.88 -9.39
CA MET A 110 -15.78 -11.34 -10.67
C MET A 110 -16.91 -10.57 -11.35
N MET A 111 -16.60 -9.38 -11.87
CA MET A 111 -17.50 -8.58 -12.70
C MET A 111 -17.34 -8.96 -14.18
N SER A 112 -18.39 -8.79 -14.98
CA SER A 112 -18.28 -8.95 -16.43
C SER A 112 -17.38 -7.88 -17.04
N GLU A 113 -16.66 -8.23 -18.12
CA GLU A 113 -15.72 -7.30 -18.77
C GLU A 113 -16.40 -6.02 -19.24
N LYS A 114 -17.64 -6.13 -19.75
CA LYS A 114 -18.45 -4.96 -20.15
C LYS A 114 -18.74 -4.02 -18.97
N LYS A 115 -19.02 -4.55 -17.78
CA LYS A 115 -19.25 -3.72 -16.56
C LYS A 115 -17.95 -3.08 -16.08
N LEU A 116 -16.85 -3.84 -16.10
CA LEU A 116 -15.54 -3.34 -15.71
C LEU A 116 -15.06 -2.21 -16.63
N LEU A 117 -15.24 -2.36 -17.96
CA LEU A 117 -14.90 -1.34 -18.95
C LEU A 117 -15.74 -0.07 -18.77
N LYS A 118 -17.06 -0.20 -18.51
CA LYS A 118 -17.91 0.95 -18.20
C LYS A 118 -17.44 1.71 -16.96
N ALA A 119 -17.02 1.01 -15.91
CA ALA A 119 -16.45 1.64 -14.72
C ALA A 119 -15.14 2.37 -15.03
N HIS A 120 -14.25 1.73 -15.79
CA HIS A 120 -13.00 2.33 -16.24
C HIS A 120 -13.22 3.64 -17.01
N ILE A 121 -14.11 3.64 -18.00
CA ILE A 121 -14.44 4.83 -18.80
C ILE A 121 -15.03 5.93 -17.90
N LYS A 122 -15.99 5.59 -17.03
CA LYS A 122 -16.64 6.55 -16.12
C LYS A 122 -15.62 7.25 -15.21
N HIS A 123 -14.75 6.47 -14.54
CA HIS A 123 -13.77 7.02 -13.62
C HIS A 123 -12.59 7.68 -14.35
N GLY A 124 -12.26 7.21 -15.55
CA GLY A 124 -11.28 7.83 -16.45
C GLY A 124 -11.71 9.24 -16.86
N ILE A 125 -12.94 9.41 -17.34
CA ILE A 125 -13.51 10.74 -17.67
C ILE A 125 -13.50 11.64 -16.44
N THR A 126 -13.88 11.11 -15.28
CA THR A 126 -13.88 11.89 -14.02
C THR A 126 -12.47 12.38 -13.67
N ALA A 127 -11.46 11.53 -13.80
CA ALA A 127 -10.07 11.91 -13.56
C ALA A 127 -9.57 12.97 -14.56
N LEU A 128 -9.89 12.83 -15.84
CA LEU A 128 -9.54 13.82 -16.87
C LEU A 128 -10.21 15.18 -16.59
N ASN A 129 -11.48 15.17 -16.16
CA ASN A 129 -12.19 16.39 -15.76
C ASN A 129 -11.57 17.07 -14.52
N ILE A 130 -11.01 16.29 -13.59
CA ILE A 130 -10.26 16.84 -12.44
C ILE A 130 -8.98 17.53 -12.93
N TYR A 131 -8.24 16.88 -13.83
CA TYR A 131 -7.03 17.47 -14.40
C TYR A 131 -7.31 18.72 -15.24
N ASP A 132 -8.44 18.78 -15.95
CA ASP A 132 -8.76 19.94 -16.79
C ASP A 132 -9.01 21.22 -15.96
N LYS A 133 -9.41 21.09 -14.69
CA LYS A 133 -9.53 22.22 -13.75
C LYS A 133 -8.19 22.80 -13.31
N CYS A 134 -7.07 22.16 -13.66
CA CYS A 134 -5.74 22.68 -13.37
C CYS A 134 -5.54 24.07 -14.01
N PRO A 135 -5.06 25.08 -13.26
CA PRO A 135 -4.75 26.39 -13.80
C PRO A 135 -3.83 26.31 -15.03
N LYS A 136 -4.19 27.04 -16.09
CA LYS A 136 -3.44 27.12 -17.35
C LYS A 136 -2.34 28.17 -17.23
N ILE A 137 -1.36 27.90 -16.37
CA ILE A 137 -0.21 28.78 -16.10
C ILE A 137 1.03 28.14 -16.73
N GLY A 138 1.92 28.94 -17.31
CA GLY A 138 3.17 28.45 -17.92
C GLY A 138 3.00 27.88 -19.33
N SER A 139 3.99 27.09 -19.75
CA SER A 139 4.06 26.50 -21.10
C SER A 139 3.01 25.39 -21.31
N LYS A 140 2.38 25.36 -22.48
CA LYS A 140 1.32 24.38 -22.80
C LYS A 140 1.87 22.96 -22.91
N GLU A 141 3.13 22.84 -23.30
CA GLU A 141 3.86 21.60 -23.54
C GLU A 141 3.99 20.75 -22.26
N VAL A 142 4.25 21.38 -21.12
CA VAL A 142 4.34 20.67 -19.83
C VAL A 142 2.98 20.06 -19.46
N ARG A 143 1.90 20.80 -19.69
CA ARG A 143 0.55 20.36 -19.36
C ARG A 143 0.09 19.23 -20.28
N SER A 144 0.40 19.28 -21.58
CA SER A 144 0.06 18.20 -22.53
C SER A 144 0.86 16.93 -22.23
N LEU A 145 2.16 17.05 -21.97
CA LEU A 145 3.01 15.90 -21.62
C LEU A 145 2.54 15.19 -20.33
N LEU A 146 2.15 15.96 -19.31
CA LEU A 146 1.59 15.38 -18.08
C LEU A 146 0.19 14.79 -18.28
N LEU A 147 -0.61 15.31 -19.21
CA LEU A 147 -1.91 14.74 -19.57
C LEU A 147 -1.75 13.39 -20.26
N GLU A 148 -0.84 13.29 -21.23
CA GLU A 148 -0.52 12.04 -21.91
C GLU A 148 -0.02 10.99 -20.92
N LYS A 149 0.92 11.39 -20.03
CA LYS A 149 1.41 10.52 -18.97
C LYS A 149 0.31 10.06 -18.01
N LEU A 150 -0.64 10.93 -17.67
CA LEU A 150 -1.80 10.57 -16.85
C LEU A 150 -2.70 9.54 -17.56
N GLN A 151 -2.96 9.72 -18.85
CA GLN A 151 -3.75 8.77 -19.65
C GLN A 151 -3.06 7.41 -19.74
N GLU A 152 -1.75 7.40 -19.98
CA GLU A 152 -0.93 6.19 -19.96
C GLU A 152 -1.00 5.49 -18.59
N ASP A 153 -0.81 6.23 -17.51
CA ASP A 153 -0.89 5.72 -16.14
C ASP A 153 -2.25 5.07 -15.82
N ILE A 154 -3.34 5.67 -16.29
CA ILE A 154 -4.71 5.14 -16.15
C ILE A 154 -4.85 3.84 -16.96
N ASN A 155 -4.34 3.81 -18.19
CA ASN A 155 -4.36 2.64 -19.06
C ASN A 155 -3.53 1.48 -18.48
N VAL A 156 -2.33 1.77 -17.97
CA VAL A 156 -1.46 0.79 -17.29
C VAL A 156 -2.14 0.24 -16.04
N SER A 157 -2.81 1.10 -15.26
CA SER A 157 -3.58 0.68 -14.08
C SER A 157 -4.78 -0.20 -14.45
N PHE A 158 -5.37 -0.02 -15.63
CA PHE A 158 -6.45 -0.87 -16.13
C PHE A 158 -5.95 -2.18 -16.76
N SER A 159 -4.75 -2.16 -17.34
CA SER A 159 -4.19 -3.25 -18.15
C SER A 159 -4.15 -4.61 -17.42
N ARG A 160 -4.08 -5.69 -18.20
CA ARG A 160 -3.89 -7.05 -17.67
C ARG A 160 -2.43 -7.36 -17.33
N GLN A 161 -1.48 -6.70 -18.01
CA GLN A 161 -0.05 -6.94 -17.88
C GLN A 161 0.51 -6.41 -16.55
N ASN A 162 -0.08 -5.33 -16.03
CA ASN A 162 0.26 -4.82 -14.72
C ASN A 162 -0.19 -5.80 -13.62
N TRP A 163 0.72 -6.16 -12.71
CA TRP A 163 0.44 -7.03 -11.57
C TRP A 163 -0.75 -6.53 -10.73
N ASN A 164 -0.80 -5.21 -10.52
CA ASN A 164 -1.88 -4.52 -9.79
C ASN A 164 -3.00 -4.02 -10.73
N GLY A 165 -3.06 -4.54 -11.95
CA GLY A 165 -4.01 -4.09 -12.96
C GLY A 165 -5.44 -4.56 -12.70
N TYR A 166 -6.42 -3.67 -12.88
CA TYR A 166 -7.83 -3.97 -12.57
C TYR A 166 -8.41 -5.15 -13.38
N LYS A 167 -7.99 -5.34 -14.64
CA LYS A 167 -8.39 -6.53 -15.43
C LYS A 167 -7.92 -7.82 -14.78
N ARG A 168 -6.64 -7.88 -14.39
CA ARG A 168 -6.04 -9.06 -13.74
C ARG A 168 -6.66 -9.33 -12.37
N LEU A 169 -6.81 -8.30 -11.55
CA LEU A 169 -7.43 -8.41 -10.22
C LEU A 169 -8.88 -8.88 -10.30
N ASN A 170 -9.64 -8.45 -11.31
CA ASN A 170 -11.00 -8.92 -11.52
C ASN A 170 -11.06 -10.38 -11.95
N GLU A 171 -10.17 -10.82 -12.84
CA GLU A 171 -10.09 -12.24 -13.26
C GLU A 171 -9.68 -13.18 -12.11
N ALA A 172 -8.80 -12.73 -11.22
CA ALA A 172 -8.40 -13.50 -10.04
C ALA A 172 -9.60 -13.87 -9.13
N LYS A 173 -10.65 -13.04 -9.13
CA LYS A 173 -11.87 -13.29 -8.36
C LYS A 173 -12.72 -14.44 -8.90
N ARG A 174 -12.46 -14.90 -10.13
CA ARG A 174 -13.13 -16.07 -10.70
C ARG A 174 -12.76 -17.33 -9.91
N VAL A 175 -11.51 -17.44 -9.50
CA VAL A 175 -10.98 -18.60 -8.76
C VAL A 175 -11.46 -18.58 -7.31
N THR A 176 -11.46 -17.42 -6.66
CA THR A 176 -11.95 -17.27 -5.28
C THR A 176 -13.45 -17.47 -5.18
N GLY A 177 -14.23 -16.97 -6.15
CA GLY A 177 -15.69 -17.14 -6.17
C GLY A 177 -16.14 -18.61 -6.22
N CYS A 178 -15.44 -19.46 -6.99
CA CYS A 178 -15.75 -20.90 -7.06
C CYS A 178 -15.37 -21.65 -5.78
N ALA A 179 -14.22 -21.32 -5.17
CA ALA A 179 -13.81 -21.92 -3.90
C ALA A 179 -14.78 -21.55 -2.76
N SER A 180 -15.21 -20.29 -2.68
CA SER A 180 -16.21 -19.84 -1.70
C SER A 180 -17.59 -20.46 -1.91
N ALA A 181 -18.00 -20.69 -3.17
CA ALA A 181 -19.25 -21.39 -3.48
C ALA A 181 -19.21 -22.87 -3.06
N MET A 182 -18.07 -23.55 -3.24
CA MET A 182 -17.88 -24.93 -2.75
C MET A 182 -17.92 -25.03 -1.22
N LEU A 183 -17.38 -24.04 -0.49
CA LEU A 183 -17.49 -24.00 0.97
C LEU A 183 -18.93 -23.72 1.45
N ALA A 184 -19.65 -22.82 0.79
CA ALA A 184 -21.03 -22.47 1.17
C ALA A 184 -22.04 -23.60 0.89
N CYS A 185 -21.79 -24.46 -0.09
CA CYS A 185 -22.62 -25.62 -0.40
C CYS A 185 -22.22 -26.89 0.39
N GLY A 186 -21.17 -26.81 1.22
CA GLY A 186 -20.57 -27.94 1.93
C GLY A 186 -21.40 -28.52 3.08
N ASP A 187 -22.37 -27.77 3.61
CA ASP A 187 -23.17 -28.24 4.77
C ASP A 187 -24.34 -29.15 4.37
N SER A 188 -24.67 -29.25 3.08
CA SER A 188 -25.80 -30.06 2.59
C SER A 188 -25.45 -31.52 2.27
N VAL A 189 -24.17 -31.90 2.24
CA VAL A 189 -23.75 -33.28 1.89
C VAL A 189 -23.69 -34.19 3.13
N PHE A 190 -23.68 -33.64 4.35
CA PHE A 190 -23.47 -34.43 5.56
C PHE A 190 -24.76 -34.95 6.23
N LEU A 191 -25.96 -34.58 5.77
CA LEU A 191 -27.24 -35.06 6.33
C LEU A 191 -27.92 -36.16 5.49
N GLY A 192 -27.34 -36.55 4.36
CA GLY A 192 -27.93 -37.51 3.41
C GLY A 192 -27.33 -38.91 3.39
N ILE A 193 -26.44 -39.27 4.32
CA ILE A 193 -25.89 -40.64 4.45
C ILE A 193 -26.38 -41.24 5.77
N GLY A 194 -27.70 -41.27 5.93
CA GLY A 194 -28.38 -42.16 6.86
C GLY A 194 -28.83 -43.40 6.10
N LEU A 195 -28.38 -44.58 6.55
CA LEU A 195 -28.83 -45.92 6.16
C LEU A 195 -28.35 -46.45 4.80
N GLY A 196 -27.11 -46.95 4.80
CA GLY A 196 -26.59 -47.86 3.77
C GLY A 196 -25.40 -48.63 4.32
N SER A 197 -25.67 -49.81 4.84
CA SER A 197 -24.75 -50.72 5.52
C SER A 197 -23.48 -51.09 4.73
N ALA A 198 -22.38 -51.22 5.48
CA ALA A 198 -21.27 -52.15 5.24
C ALA A 198 -20.61 -52.15 3.85
N ALA A 199 -19.72 -51.18 3.61
CA ALA A 199 -18.50 -51.44 2.85
C ALA A 199 -17.37 -50.52 3.36
N SER A 200 -16.29 -51.16 3.77
CA SER A 200 -15.18 -50.62 4.54
C SER A 200 -14.44 -49.45 3.89
N GLY A 201 -14.24 -48.37 4.66
CA GLY A 201 -12.91 -47.82 4.94
C GLY A 201 -12.10 -47.09 3.86
N ALA A 202 -12.63 -46.76 2.68
CA ALA A 202 -11.84 -46.06 1.65
C ALA A 202 -12.33 -44.65 1.27
N ILE A 203 -13.55 -44.26 1.65
CA ILE A 203 -14.18 -43.01 1.17
C ILE A 203 -13.90 -41.82 2.12
N ALA A 204 -13.66 -42.07 3.40
CA ALA A 204 -13.38 -41.00 4.38
C ALA A 204 -12.08 -40.23 4.11
N GLY A 205 -11.08 -40.88 3.48
CA GLY A 205 -9.80 -40.25 3.15
C GLY A 205 -9.85 -39.26 1.97
N ALA A 206 -10.83 -39.42 1.07
CA ALA A 206 -10.95 -38.54 -0.10
C ALA A 206 -11.72 -37.24 0.20
N VAL A 207 -12.52 -37.20 1.26
CA VAL A 207 -13.30 -36.01 1.64
C VAL A 207 -12.46 -35.01 2.45
N LEU A 208 -11.46 -35.49 3.21
CA LEU A 208 -10.57 -34.61 4.00
C LEU A 208 -9.46 -33.95 3.17
N THR A 209 -9.09 -34.50 2.02
CA THR A 209 -8.01 -33.94 1.18
C THR A 209 -8.46 -32.80 0.26
N LEU A 210 -9.76 -32.54 0.16
CA LEU A 210 -10.33 -31.47 -0.67
C LEU A 210 -10.62 -30.16 0.09
N GLN A 211 -10.64 -30.17 1.43
CA GLN A 211 -10.80 -28.95 2.24
C GLN A 211 -9.49 -28.22 2.56
N ALA A 212 -8.34 -28.88 2.45
CA ALA A 212 -7.04 -28.23 2.55
C ALA A 212 -6.53 -27.93 1.15
N GLY A 213 -6.70 -26.69 0.67
CA GLY A 213 -6.21 -26.25 -0.64
C GLY A 213 -4.68 -26.34 -0.76
N VAL A 214 -4.15 -27.52 -1.05
CA VAL A 214 -2.74 -27.74 -1.32
C VAL A 214 -2.52 -27.69 -2.83
N VAL A 215 -2.37 -26.47 -3.34
CA VAL A 215 -1.63 -26.25 -4.58
C VAL A 215 -0.15 -26.36 -4.26
N SER A 216 0.55 -27.20 -5.02
CA SER A 216 2.01 -27.34 -5.17
C SER A 216 2.60 -28.63 -4.59
N LEU A 217 2.97 -29.50 -5.53
CA LEU A 217 3.75 -30.74 -5.39
C LEU A 217 5.09 -30.61 -4.61
N GLY A 218 5.50 -29.40 -4.21
CA GLY A 218 6.74 -29.15 -3.47
C GLY A 218 6.65 -29.35 -1.96
N ILE A 219 5.45 -29.44 -1.36
CA ILE A 219 5.31 -29.58 0.10
C ILE A 219 5.17 -31.05 0.52
N VAL A 220 4.72 -31.96 -0.34
CA VAL A 220 4.45 -33.36 0.03
C VAL A 220 5.74 -34.17 0.31
N ALA A 221 6.88 -33.77 -0.26
CA ALA A 221 8.16 -34.46 -0.03
C ALA A 221 8.72 -34.25 1.40
N ILE A 222 8.37 -33.15 2.07
CA ILE A 222 8.93 -32.81 3.39
C ILE A 222 8.29 -33.64 4.53
N PRO A 223 6.95 -33.84 4.59
CA PRO A 223 6.33 -34.72 5.59
C PRO A 223 6.71 -36.19 5.42
N ILE A 224 6.86 -36.67 4.18
CA ILE A 224 7.23 -38.08 3.93
C ILE A 224 8.66 -38.34 4.39
N SER A 225 9.58 -37.39 4.17
CA SER A 225 10.96 -37.53 4.66
C SER A 225 11.07 -37.39 6.18
N LEU A 226 10.24 -36.55 6.83
CA LEU A 226 10.22 -36.44 8.29
C LEU A 226 9.62 -37.66 8.99
N THR A 227 8.56 -38.25 8.43
CA THR A 227 7.94 -39.46 8.98
C THR A 227 8.89 -40.65 8.88
N THR A 228 9.57 -40.84 7.74
CA THR A 228 10.59 -41.90 7.63
C THR A 228 11.76 -41.68 8.58
N LEU A 229 12.23 -40.44 8.75
CA LEU A 229 13.27 -40.12 9.74
C LEU A 229 12.83 -40.44 11.18
N PHE A 230 11.57 -40.15 11.52
CA PHE A 230 11.01 -40.43 12.84
C PHE A 230 10.92 -41.94 13.12
N PHE A 231 10.50 -42.74 12.14
CA PHE A 231 10.46 -44.20 12.28
C PHE A 231 11.86 -44.81 12.42
N ILE A 232 12.84 -44.30 11.68
CA ILE A 232 14.25 -44.73 11.81
C ILE A 232 14.78 -44.37 13.20
N TRP A 233 14.52 -43.15 13.67
CA TRP A 233 14.92 -42.72 15.01
C TRP A 233 14.27 -43.57 16.12
N ALA A 234 12.97 -43.83 16.02
CA ALA A 234 12.25 -44.69 16.96
C ALA A 234 12.78 -46.13 16.98
N TYR A 235 13.11 -46.69 15.81
CA TYR A 235 13.72 -48.02 15.70
C TYR A 235 15.11 -48.07 16.35
N VAL A 236 15.97 -47.09 16.07
CA VAL A 236 17.31 -47.00 16.66
C VAL A 236 17.24 -46.81 18.18
N TRP A 237 16.29 -46.01 18.67
CA TRP A 237 16.10 -45.77 20.11
C TRP A 237 15.56 -46.99 20.85
N THR A 238 14.64 -47.74 20.24
CA THR A 238 14.00 -48.89 20.89
C THR A 238 14.85 -50.15 20.88
N LYS A 239 15.71 -50.35 19.87
CA LYS A 239 16.63 -51.50 19.76
C LYS A 239 17.47 -51.75 21.03
N PRO A 240 18.18 -50.75 21.63
CA PRO A 240 18.95 -50.97 22.85
C PRO A 240 18.10 -51.17 24.11
N CYS A 241 16.87 -50.63 24.15
CA CYS A 241 15.92 -50.92 25.22
C CYS A 241 15.45 -52.37 25.17
N PHE A 242 15.14 -52.87 23.97
CA PHE A 242 14.75 -54.27 23.79
C PHE A 242 15.91 -55.21 24.14
N GLU A 243 17.12 -54.96 23.65
CA GLU A 243 18.30 -55.80 23.98
C GLU A 243 18.61 -55.82 25.49
N LYS A 244 18.39 -54.71 26.22
CA LYS A 244 18.49 -54.68 27.70
C LYS A 244 17.43 -55.54 28.39
N ILE A 245 16.24 -55.67 27.82
CA ILE A 245 15.14 -56.48 28.39
C ILE A 245 15.38 -57.96 28.10
N THR A 246 15.83 -58.33 26.89
CA THR A 246 16.13 -59.72 26.54
C THR A 246 17.36 -60.27 27.28
N ASN A 247 18.40 -59.47 27.54
CA ASN A 247 19.56 -59.90 28.34
C ASN A 247 19.31 -59.96 29.85
N LYS A 248 18.18 -59.44 30.35
CA LYS A 248 17.83 -59.52 31.77
C LYS A 248 17.04 -60.80 32.12
N ASN A 249 16.55 -61.50 31.09
CA ASN A 249 15.79 -62.74 31.20
C ASN A 249 16.60 -63.97 30.76
N LYS A 250 17.93 -63.86 30.74
CA LYS A 250 18.88 -64.93 30.44
C LYS A 250 19.99 -64.91 31.48
#